data_AF-A0A3N5FDK6-F1
#
_entry.id   AF-A0A3N5FDK6-F1
#
_cell.length_a   1.000
_cell.length_b   1.000
_cell.length_c   1.000
_cell.angle_alpha   90.00
_cell.angle_beta   90.00
_cell.angle_gamma   90.00
#
_symmetry.space_group_name_H-M   'P 1'
#
loop_
_entity.id
_entity.type
_entity.pdbx_description
1 polymer ?
#
loop_
_entity_poly.entity_id
_entity_poly.type
_entity_poly.pdbx_seq_one_letter_code
_entity_poly.pdbx_strand_id
1 'polypeptide(L)'
;MAYCTKADLLLVMSNDLLIAVTDVEGEDVVDEDVLARAISDADAEINYYLAGLFDIPISPVPDIIRSFAVNIAIYKLSITSSGGAKDDQKTRYLQITQKLQDVSSGKVRLSAIDPEGLVSSASVTSKVSFYSATRTFTESSLRGY
;
A
#
# COMPACT_ATOMS: atom_id res chain seq x y z
N MET A 1 16.67 -1.29 -2.30
CA MET A 1 16.42 -2.43 -1.39
C MET A 1 15.03 -2.92 -1.68
N ALA A 2 14.80 -4.23 -1.70
CA ALA A 2 13.48 -4.77 -2.01
C ALA A 2 12.47 -4.49 -0.87
N TYR A 3 11.30 -3.96 -1.21
CA TYR A 3 10.21 -3.75 -0.27
C TYR A 3 9.52 -5.06 0.16
N CYS A 4 9.74 -6.16 -0.58
CA CYS A 4 9.15 -7.47 -0.33
C CYS A 4 10.15 -8.61 -0.44
N THR A 5 9.84 -9.72 0.23
CA THR A 5 10.61 -10.96 0.18
C THR A 5 9.79 -12.12 -0.38
N LYS A 6 10.47 -13.23 -0.74
CA LYS A 6 9.84 -14.51 -1.11
C LYS A 6 8.88 -15.02 -0.03
N ALA A 7 9.19 -14.79 1.24
CA ALA A 7 8.33 -15.20 2.36
C ALA A 7 6.99 -14.44 2.36
N ASP A 8 7.02 -13.13 2.07
CA ASP A 8 5.80 -12.32 1.99
C ASP A 8 4.90 -12.76 0.82
N LEU A 9 5.52 -13.20 -0.28
CA LEU A 9 4.81 -13.76 -1.44
C LEU A 9 4.14 -15.10 -1.09
N LEU A 10 4.84 -15.99 -0.36
CA LEU A 10 4.29 -17.27 0.09
C LEU A 10 3.14 -17.15 1.10
N LEU A 11 3.01 -16.01 1.78
CA LEU A 11 1.84 -15.74 2.65
C LEU A 11 0.56 -15.47 1.85
N VAL A 12 0.69 -15.00 0.60
CA VAL A 12 -0.46 -14.62 -0.23
C VAL A 12 -0.77 -15.69 -1.29
N MET A 13 0.26 -16.35 -1.84
CA MET A 13 0.10 -17.45 -2.79
C MET A 13 0.74 -18.73 -2.28
N SER A 14 0.09 -19.86 -2.53
CA SER A 14 0.66 -21.18 -2.26
C SER A 14 1.92 -21.41 -3.08
N ASN A 15 2.86 -22.19 -2.53
CA ASN A 15 4.12 -22.54 -3.20
C ASN A 15 3.91 -23.19 -4.58
N ASP A 16 2.87 -24.02 -4.71
CA ASP A 16 2.48 -24.68 -5.97
C ASP A 16 2.12 -23.67 -7.08
N LEU A 17 1.35 -22.64 -6.74
CA LEU A 17 1.03 -21.55 -7.66
C LEU A 17 2.26 -20.69 -7.96
N LEU A 18 3.16 -20.52 -6.99
CA LEU A 18 4.40 -19.78 -7.22
C LEU A 18 5.28 -20.50 -8.24
N ILE A 19 5.44 -21.82 -8.11
CA ILE A 19 6.14 -22.66 -9.09
C ILE A 19 5.45 -22.52 -10.45
N ALA A 20 4.13 -22.74 -10.54
CA ALA A 20 3.41 -22.66 -11.81
C ALA A 20 3.56 -21.31 -12.55
N VAL A 21 3.79 -20.22 -11.80
CA VAL A 21 3.92 -18.86 -12.37
C VAL A 21 5.38 -18.42 -12.53
N THR A 22 6.35 -19.11 -11.93
CA THR A 22 7.79 -18.82 -12.09
C THR A 22 8.52 -19.83 -12.96
N ASP A 23 7.94 -21.00 -13.18
CA ASP A 23 8.56 -22.08 -13.94
C ASP A 23 8.57 -21.76 -15.44
N VAL A 24 9.63 -21.08 -15.87
CA VAL A 24 9.86 -20.72 -17.29
C VAL A 24 10.61 -21.85 -18.01
N GLU A 25 11.42 -22.63 -17.29
CA GLU A 25 12.24 -23.70 -17.84
C GLU A 25 11.58 -25.09 -17.79
N GLY A 26 10.47 -25.26 -17.06
CA GLY A 26 9.75 -26.52 -16.92
C GLY A 26 10.39 -27.48 -15.91
N GLU A 27 11.11 -26.94 -14.92
CA GLU A 27 11.81 -27.73 -13.90
C GLU A 27 10.96 -28.03 -12.66
N ASP A 28 9.71 -27.55 -12.59
CA ASP A 28 8.82 -27.71 -11.42
C ASP A 28 9.43 -27.10 -10.12
N VAL A 29 10.34 -26.13 -10.28
CA VAL A 29 11.02 -25.42 -9.19
C VAL A 29 10.80 -23.91 -9.36
N VAL A 30 10.78 -23.18 -8.23
CA VAL A 30 10.70 -21.72 -8.24
C VAL A 30 12.00 -21.14 -8.80
N ASP A 31 11.91 -20.50 -9.97
CA ASP A 31 12.99 -19.71 -10.55
C ASP A 31 13.22 -18.44 -9.70
N GLU A 32 14.35 -18.38 -9.00
CA GLU A 32 14.69 -17.27 -8.11
C GLU A 32 15.08 -15.99 -8.88
N ASP A 33 15.58 -16.11 -10.12
CA ASP A 33 15.94 -14.98 -10.98
C ASP A 33 14.68 -14.28 -11.50
N VAL A 34 13.69 -15.06 -11.96
CA VAL A 34 12.38 -14.52 -12.39
C VAL A 34 11.69 -13.84 -11.21
N LEU A 35 11.74 -14.46 -10.03
CA LEU A 35 11.19 -13.90 -8.80
C LEU A 35 11.88 -12.59 -8.41
N ALA A 36 13.21 -12.57 -8.41
CA ALA A 36 14.00 -11.39 -8.06
C ALA A 36 13.73 -10.23 -9.04
N ARG A 37 13.61 -10.54 -10.33
CA ARG A 37 13.26 -9.56 -11.37
C ARG A 37 11.88 -8.97 -11.14
N ALA A 38 10.88 -9.80 -10.86
CA ALA A 38 9.52 -9.33 -10.58
C ALA A 38 9.45 -8.44 -9.33
N ILE A 39 10.20 -8.78 -8.28
CA ILE A 39 10.33 -7.95 -7.07
C ILE A 39 11.00 -6.62 -7.40
N SER A 40 12.09 -6.63 -8.17
CA SER A 40 12.79 -5.41 -8.57
C SER A 40 11.92 -4.48 -9.43
N ASP A 41 11.11 -5.05 -10.32
CA ASP A 41 10.15 -4.31 -11.15
C ASP A 41 9.09 -3.63 -10.27
N ALA A 42 8.53 -4.36 -9.29
CA ALA A 42 7.54 -3.83 -8.36
C ALA A 42 8.14 -2.70 -7.49
N ASP A 43 9.40 -2.85 -7.08
CA ASP A 43 10.13 -1.84 -6.32
C ASP A 43 10.30 -0.54 -7.10
N ALA A 44 10.75 -0.67 -8.36
CA ALA A 44 10.92 0.48 -9.26
C ALA A 44 9.59 1.22 -9.50
N GLU A 45 8.49 0.49 -9.65
CA GLU A 45 7.16 1.06 -9.85
C GLU A 45 6.69 1.84 -8.62
N ILE A 46 6.86 1.29 -7.42
CA ILE A 46 6.53 1.99 -6.17
C ILE A 46 7.41 3.23 -5.99
N ASN A 47 8.72 3.10 -6.22
CA ASN A 47 9.67 4.21 -6.15
C ASN A 47 9.28 5.33 -7.11
N TYR A 48 8.85 5.00 -8.32
CA TYR A 48 8.39 5.99 -9.30
C TYR A 48 7.21 6.83 -8.79
N TYR A 49 6.21 6.19 -8.16
CA TYR A 49 5.06 6.93 -7.60
C TYR A 49 5.41 7.75 -6.35
N LEU A 50 6.41 7.33 -5.57
CA LEU A 50 6.75 7.94 -4.28
C LEU A 50 7.95 8.90 -4.33
N ALA A 51 8.70 8.93 -5.44
CA ALA A 51 9.91 9.75 -5.60
C ALA A 51 9.70 11.26 -5.36
N GLY A 52 8.48 11.76 -5.52
CA GLY A 52 8.16 13.17 -5.26
C GLY A 52 7.83 13.52 -3.80
N LEU A 53 7.64 12.52 -2.94
CA LEU A 53 7.11 12.71 -1.57
C LEU A 53 8.03 12.20 -0.47
N PHE A 54 8.81 11.16 -0.74
CA PHE A 54 9.67 10.52 0.25
C PHE A 54 11.11 10.44 -0.27
N ASP A 55 12.05 10.51 0.67
CA ASP A 55 13.46 10.23 0.37
C ASP A 55 13.61 8.71 0.13
N ILE A 56 14.19 8.37 -1.03
CA ILE A 56 14.42 6.98 -1.43
C ILE A 56 15.85 6.61 -1.02
N PRO A 57 16.07 5.50 -0.29
CA PRO A 57 15.11 4.45 0.06
C PRO A 57 14.24 4.77 1.28
N ILE A 58 12.95 4.45 1.20
CA ILE A 58 11.98 4.66 2.27
C ILE A 58 12.37 3.79 3.47
N SER A 59 12.68 4.41 4.60
CA SER A 59 13.01 3.72 5.85
C SER A 59 12.38 4.44 7.05
N PRO A 60 11.59 3.74 7.89
CA PRO A 60 11.20 2.32 7.80
C PRO A 60 10.12 2.06 6.73
N VAL A 61 10.15 0.88 6.11
CA VAL A 61 9.15 0.46 5.12
C VAL A 61 7.82 0.18 5.83
N PRO A 62 6.74 0.96 5.57
CA PRO A 62 5.44 0.69 6.12
C PRO A 62 4.87 -0.64 5.61
N ASP A 63 4.13 -1.34 6.45
CA ASP A 63 3.51 -2.63 6.12
C ASP A 63 2.59 -2.55 4.89
N ILE A 64 1.97 -1.39 4.66
CA ILE A 64 1.12 -1.17 3.50
C ILE A 64 1.91 -1.10 2.19
N ILE A 65 3.13 -0.55 2.20
CA ILE A 65 4.00 -0.52 1.02
C ILE A 65 4.48 -1.94 0.70
N ARG A 66 4.80 -2.73 1.73
CA ARG A 66 5.09 -4.15 1.57
C ARG A 66 3.91 -4.88 0.92
N SER A 67 2.70 -4.71 1.45
CA SER A 67 1.49 -5.32 0.87
C SER A 67 1.28 -4.93 -0.60
N PHE A 68 1.55 -3.68 -0.99
CA PHE A 68 1.48 -3.24 -2.39
C PHE A 68 2.55 -3.89 -3.26
N ALA A 69 3.80 -3.92 -2.80
CA ALA A 69 4.90 -4.57 -3.50
C ALA A 69 4.62 -6.07 -3.74
N VAL A 70 4.06 -6.79 -2.75
CA VAL A 70 3.66 -8.21 -2.91
C VAL A 70 2.66 -8.36 -4.06
N ASN A 71 1.60 -7.57 -4.07
CA ASN A 71 0.52 -7.71 -5.05
C ASN A 71 0.97 -7.28 -6.46
N ILE A 72 1.81 -6.25 -6.59
CA ILE A 72 2.39 -5.84 -7.87
C ILE A 72 3.31 -6.94 -8.42
N ALA A 73 4.17 -7.52 -7.56
CA ALA A 73 5.04 -8.62 -7.95
C ALA A 73 4.25 -9.85 -8.42
N ILE A 74 3.17 -10.23 -7.70
CA ILE A 74 2.27 -11.32 -8.12
C ILE A 74 1.64 -11.04 -9.49
N TYR A 75 1.19 -9.80 -9.70
CA TYR A 75 0.60 -9.41 -10.98
C TYR A 75 1.61 -9.51 -12.12
N LYS A 76 2.82 -8.99 -11.94
CA LYS A 76 3.92 -9.07 -12.93
C LYS A 76 4.27 -10.52 -13.26
N LEU A 77 4.40 -11.36 -12.24
CA LEU A 77 4.62 -12.81 -12.40
C LEU A 77 3.50 -13.46 -13.22
N SER A 78 2.23 -13.15 -12.90
CA SER A 78 1.08 -13.74 -13.59
C SER A 78 0.98 -13.37 -15.08
N ILE A 79 1.45 -12.17 -15.47
CA ILE A 79 1.48 -11.75 -16.88
C ILE A 79 2.55 -12.52 -17.66
N THR A 80 3.71 -12.77 -17.03
CA THR A 80 4.85 -13.38 -17.70
C THR A 80 4.64 -14.86 -17.98
N SER A 81 4.03 -15.62 -17.06
CA SER A 81 3.97 -17.09 -17.15
C SER A 81 2.66 -17.66 -17.71
N SER A 82 1.51 -17.06 -17.43
CA SER A 82 0.22 -17.69 -17.74
C SER A 82 -0.69 -16.78 -18.55
N GLY A 83 -0.54 -16.72 -19.87
CA GLY A 83 -1.58 -16.30 -20.85
C GLY A 83 -2.42 -15.02 -20.59
N GLY A 84 -2.06 -14.20 -19.60
CA GLY A 84 -2.87 -13.12 -19.05
C GLY A 84 -3.27 -13.32 -17.57
N ALA A 85 -3.06 -12.27 -16.76
CA ALA A 85 -3.50 -12.21 -15.37
C ALA A 85 -5.01 -12.42 -15.21
N LYS A 86 -5.42 -13.10 -14.13
CA LYS A 86 -6.84 -13.26 -13.75
C LYS A 86 -7.50 -11.90 -13.50
N ASP A 87 -8.79 -11.77 -13.79
CA ASP A 87 -9.54 -10.52 -13.59
C ASP A 87 -9.46 -9.99 -12.15
N ASP A 88 -9.48 -10.88 -11.15
CA ASP A 88 -9.28 -10.50 -9.75
C ASP A 88 -7.91 -9.87 -9.49
N GLN A 89 -6.84 -10.41 -10.09
CA GLN A 89 -5.48 -9.90 -9.93
C GLN A 89 -5.33 -8.56 -10.63
N LYS A 90 -5.91 -8.40 -11.82
CA LYS A 90 -5.96 -7.11 -12.54
C LYS A 90 -6.68 -6.05 -11.71
N THR A 91 -7.83 -6.39 -11.14
CA THR A 91 -8.61 -5.46 -10.32
C THR A 91 -7.84 -5.05 -9.06
N ARG A 92 -7.16 -5.98 -8.38
CA ARG A 92 -6.29 -5.67 -7.24
C ARG A 92 -5.14 -4.76 -7.64
N TYR A 93 -4.48 -5.04 -8.77
CA TYR A 93 -3.41 -4.19 -9.29
C TYR A 93 -3.91 -2.77 -9.58
N LEU A 94 -5.07 -2.63 -10.24
CA LEU A 94 -5.69 -1.32 -10.50
C LEU A 94 -6.05 -0.57 -9.22
N GLN A 95 -6.55 -1.25 -8.19
CA GLN A 95 -6.83 -0.63 -6.90
C GLN A 95 -5.55 -0.15 -6.21
N ILE A 96 -4.45 -0.88 -6.35
CA ILE A 96 -3.16 -0.50 -5.76
C ILE A 96 -2.56 0.70 -6.48
N THR A 97 -2.57 0.71 -7.81
CA THR A 97 -2.07 1.86 -8.58
C THR A 97 -2.89 3.11 -8.30
N GLN A 98 -4.22 3.00 -8.15
CA GLN A 98 -5.07 4.12 -7.69
C GLN A 98 -4.69 4.61 -6.30
N LYS A 99 -4.45 3.70 -5.34
CA LYS A 99 -4.00 4.07 -3.99
C LYS A 99 -2.64 4.74 -4.00
N LEU A 100 -1.68 4.22 -4.78
CA LEU A 100 -0.36 4.84 -4.97
C LEU A 100 -0.50 6.23 -5.59
N GLN A 101 -1.41 6.41 -6.54
CA GLN A 101 -1.71 7.71 -7.13
C GLN A 101 -2.33 8.68 -6.11
N ASP A 102 -3.26 8.24 -5.27
CA ASP A 102 -3.85 9.07 -4.21
C ASP A 102 -2.83 9.47 -3.14
N VAL A 103 -1.87 8.57 -2.83
CA VAL A 103 -0.72 8.90 -1.99
C VAL A 103 0.16 9.93 -2.68
N SER A 104 0.53 9.72 -3.95
CA SER A 104 1.34 10.66 -4.75
C SER A 104 0.69 12.05 -4.89
N SER A 105 -0.64 12.09 -4.93
CA SER A 105 -1.44 13.32 -5.00
C SER A 105 -1.65 13.99 -3.64
N GLY A 106 -1.16 13.39 -2.55
CA GLY A 106 -1.30 13.90 -1.19
C GLY A 106 -2.70 13.76 -0.57
N LYS A 107 -3.62 13.01 -1.19
CA LYS A 107 -4.97 12.77 -0.65
C LYS A 107 -4.96 11.78 0.52
N VAL A 108 -4.02 10.83 0.48
CA VAL A 108 -3.80 9.84 1.53
C VAL A 108 -2.39 10.03 2.06
N ARG A 109 -2.25 10.26 3.37
CA ARG A 109 -0.95 10.33 4.03
C ARG A 109 -0.64 9.01 4.70
N LEU A 110 0.58 8.51 4.49
CA LEU A 110 1.13 7.35 5.18
C LEU A 110 1.48 7.76 6.61
N SER A 111 0.50 7.66 7.53
CA SER A 111 0.67 8.02 8.95
C SER A 111 1.76 7.23 9.69
N ALA A 112 2.40 6.25 9.05
CA ALA A 112 3.47 5.42 9.62
C ALA A 112 4.86 6.08 9.54
N ILE A 113 5.04 7.17 8.78
CA ILE A 113 6.35 7.82 8.58
C ILE A 113 6.35 9.28 9.07
N ASP A 114 5.26 9.80 9.63
CA ASP A 114 5.26 11.14 10.25
C ASP A 114 6.08 11.13 11.55
N PRO A 115 7.26 11.79 11.66
CA PRO A 115 7.94 12.00 12.93
C PRO A 115 7.19 13.00 13.84
N GLU A 116 6.15 13.67 13.33
CA GLU A 116 5.21 14.46 14.13
C GLU A 116 3.85 13.77 14.12
N GLY A 117 3.52 13.10 15.21
CA GLY A 117 2.27 12.38 15.39
C GLY A 117 1.03 13.23 15.12
N LEU A 118 0.51 13.14 13.89
CA LEU A 118 -0.88 13.41 13.59
C LEU A 118 -1.52 12.10 13.17
N VAL A 119 -1.94 11.36 14.19
CA VAL A 119 -2.86 10.24 14.13
C VAL A 119 -4.03 10.55 13.19
N SER A 120 -3.96 10.10 11.93
CA SER A 120 -5.16 9.98 11.12
C SER A 120 -5.77 8.61 11.41
N SER A 121 -6.54 8.54 12.49
CA SER A 121 -7.47 7.44 12.72
C SER A 121 -8.44 7.37 11.54
N ALA A 122 -8.27 6.37 10.67
CA ALA A 122 -9.39 5.81 9.94
C ALA A 122 -10.26 5.00 10.91
N SER A 123 -10.92 5.69 11.83
CA SER A 123 -12.11 5.17 12.49
C SER A 123 -13.28 5.93 11.90
N VAL A 124 -14.00 5.28 10.99
CA VAL A 124 -15.34 5.69 10.59
C VAL A 124 -16.22 5.60 11.83
N THR A 125 -16.21 6.65 12.64
CA THR A 125 -17.27 6.94 13.60
C THR A 125 -17.70 8.36 13.32
N SER A 126 -18.95 8.50 12.91
CA SER A 126 -19.60 9.75 12.57
C SER A 126 -19.59 10.69 13.78
N LYS A 127 -18.54 11.47 13.96
CA LYS A 127 -18.59 12.66 14.82
C LYS A 127 -19.06 13.83 13.97
N VAL A 128 -20.38 13.98 13.91
CA VAL A 128 -21.01 15.25 13.56
C VAL A 128 -20.56 16.27 14.62
N SER A 129 -19.71 17.21 14.22
CA SER A 129 -19.29 18.31 15.07
C SER A 129 -20.33 19.43 14.97
N PHE A 130 -21.18 19.57 16.00
CA PHE A 130 -21.98 20.78 16.16
C PHE A 130 -21.08 21.90 16.69
N TYR A 131 -20.85 22.93 15.89
CA TYR A 131 -20.34 24.20 16.39
C TYR A 131 -21.54 25.00 16.91
N SER A 132 -21.77 25.02 18.22
CA SER A 132 -22.53 26.11 18.82
C SER A 132 -21.56 27.19 19.26
N ALA A 133 -21.82 28.43 18.86
CA ALA A 133 -21.09 29.58 19.37
C ALA A 133 -21.26 29.66 20.89
N THR A 134 -20.18 29.97 21.61
CA THR A 134 -20.18 30.04 23.07
C THR A 134 -21.31 30.97 23.53
N ARG A 135 -22.17 30.50 24.44
CA ARG A 135 -23.32 31.26 24.92
C ARG A 135 -22.81 32.39 25.81
N THR A 136 -22.80 33.61 25.28
CA THR A 136 -22.24 34.80 25.95
C THR A 136 -23.08 35.29 27.14
N PHE A 137 -24.36 34.94 27.21
CA PHE A 137 -25.23 35.25 28.35
C PHE A 137 -25.52 34.00 29.17
N THR A 138 -24.77 33.80 30.25
CA THR A 138 -25.09 32.83 31.30
C THR A 138 -25.80 33.54 32.46
N GLU A 139 -26.67 32.83 33.17
CA GLU A 139 -27.39 33.37 34.35
C GLU A 139 -26.41 33.94 35.39
N SER A 140 -25.23 33.33 35.52
CA SER A 140 -24.14 33.81 36.36
C SER A 140 -23.57 35.16 35.92
N SER A 141 -23.56 35.46 34.61
CA SER A 141 -23.06 36.73 34.06
C SER A 141 -24.07 37.88 34.15
N LEU A 142 -25.33 37.59 34.49
CA LEU A 142 -26.43 38.57 34.61
C LEU A 142 -26.76 38.94 36.07
N ARG A 143 -26.03 38.40 37.06
CA ARG A 143 -26.30 38.63 38.50
C ARG A 143 -25.68 39.91 39.09
N GLY A 144 -25.26 40.85 38.25
CA GLY A 144 -24.52 42.06 38.67
C GLY A 144 -24.98 43.38 38.04
N TYR A 145 -26.16 43.40 37.41
CA TYR A 145 -26.87 44.62 37.00
C TYR A 145 -28.22 44.70 37.69
#